data_AF-A0A3S0DS84-F1
#
_entry.id   AF-A0A3S0DS84-F1
#
_cell.length_a   1.000
_cell.length_b   1.000
_cell.length_c   1.000
_cell.angle_alpha   90.00
_cell.angle_beta   90.00
_cell.angle_gamma   90.00
#
_symmetry.space_group_name_H-M   'P 1'
#
loop_
_entity.id
_entity.type
_entity.pdbx_description
1 polymer ?
#
loop_
_entity_poly.entity_id
_entity_poly.type
_entity_poly.pdbx_seq_one_letter_code
_entity_poly.pdbx_strand_id
1 'polypeptide(L)'
;MPIIATTTVENPAWDLSFVIKRLTSKEKLPPELALRAVEEYRKFLVLCKELPATELCVAGLVDVAWHSHILHTKRYADFCARELGYFLHHSPVAQGDGRPSCLETMTLVADRFGTVDKPIWQPLDDDPDYAAACSVDSEADCGKREA
;
A
#
# COMPACT_ATOMS: atom_id res chain seq x y z
N MET A 1 -36.19 7.23 8.36
CA MET A 1 -35.95 6.29 7.25
C MET A 1 -34.63 5.58 7.53
N PRO A 2 -34.58 4.26 7.63
CA PRO A 2 -33.34 3.57 7.97
C PRO A 2 -32.57 3.26 6.68
N ILE A 3 -31.27 3.53 6.67
CA ILE A 3 -30.36 2.84 5.76
C ILE A 3 -29.41 2.07 6.66
N ILE A 4 -29.67 0.76 6.72
CA ILE A 4 -28.74 -0.23 7.24
C ILE A 4 -27.70 -0.42 6.13
N ALA A 5 -26.46 -0.10 6.41
CA ALA A 5 -25.32 -0.66 5.68
C ALA A 5 -24.32 -1.16 6.72
N THR A 6 -24.65 -2.28 7.35
CA THR A 6 -23.64 -3.20 7.86
C THR A 6 -22.93 -3.78 6.64
N THR A 7 -22.01 -3.03 6.06
CA THR A 7 -21.09 -3.57 5.06
C THR A 7 -20.16 -4.49 5.82
N THR A 8 -20.37 -5.80 5.69
CA THR A 8 -19.31 -6.77 5.96
C THR A 8 -18.08 -6.31 5.17
N VAL A 9 -17.02 -5.97 5.90
CA VAL A 9 -15.75 -5.54 5.33
C VAL A 9 -15.11 -6.76 4.68
N GLU A 10 -15.48 -7.05 3.44
CA GLU A 10 -14.84 -8.12 2.68
C GLU A 10 -13.50 -7.62 2.16
N ASN A 11 -12.43 -8.15 2.74
CA ASN A 11 -11.08 -7.89 2.27
C ASN A 11 -10.86 -8.70 0.98
N PRO A 12 -10.51 -8.09 -0.16
CA PRO A 12 -10.36 -8.82 -1.42
C PRO A 12 -9.28 -9.89 -1.33
N ALA A 13 -9.61 -11.09 -1.80
CA ALA A 13 -8.72 -12.26 -1.83
C ALA A 13 -7.67 -12.18 -2.96
N TRP A 14 -7.03 -11.02 -3.13
CA TRP A 14 -5.95 -10.84 -4.09
C TRP A 14 -4.77 -11.76 -3.77
N ASP A 15 -4.30 -12.51 -4.78
CA ASP A 15 -3.13 -13.38 -4.65
C ASP A 15 -1.85 -12.53 -4.56
N LEU A 16 -1.35 -12.38 -3.33
CA LEU A 16 -0.08 -11.71 -3.01
C LEU A 16 0.97 -12.73 -2.50
N SER A 17 0.79 -14.02 -2.78
CA SER A 17 1.69 -15.08 -2.31
C SER A 17 3.14 -14.89 -2.81
N PHE A 18 3.31 -14.32 -4.00
CA PHE A 18 4.62 -14.01 -4.56
C PHE A 18 5.33 -12.88 -3.79
N VAL A 19 4.57 -11.93 -3.22
CA VAL A 19 5.11 -10.88 -2.35
C VAL A 19 5.61 -11.51 -1.05
N ILE A 20 4.80 -12.37 -0.41
CA ILE A 20 5.20 -13.11 0.81
C ILE A 20 6.49 -13.91 0.56
N LYS A 21 6.55 -14.63 -0.58
CA LYS A 21 7.73 -15.40 -0.97
C LYS A 21 8.96 -14.52 -1.15
N ARG A 22 8.81 -13.31 -1.71
CA ARG A 22 9.92 -12.38 -1.87
C ARG A 22 10.39 -11.82 -0.53
N LEU A 23 9.47 -11.36 0.32
CA LEU A 23 9.78 -10.84 1.67
C LEU A 23 10.56 -11.86 2.52
N THR A 24 10.16 -13.13 2.46
CA THR A 24 10.84 -14.21 3.21
C THR A 24 12.19 -14.62 2.60
N SER A 25 12.33 -14.62 1.28
CA SER A 25 13.54 -15.12 0.61
C SER A 25 14.61 -14.07 0.29
N LYS A 26 14.20 -12.83 0.01
CA LYS A 26 15.10 -11.72 -0.37
C LYS A 26 15.33 -10.78 0.80
N GLU A 27 14.27 -10.30 1.43
CA GLU A 27 14.36 -9.43 2.61
C GLU A 27 14.62 -10.22 3.90
N LYS A 28 14.58 -11.56 3.84
CA LYS A 28 14.83 -12.48 4.97
C LYS A 28 13.95 -12.21 6.20
N LEU A 29 12.74 -11.67 5.98
CA LEU A 29 11.80 -11.45 7.07
C LEU A 29 11.29 -12.79 7.62
N PRO A 30 11.07 -12.90 8.94
CA PRO A 30 10.35 -14.03 9.53
C PRO A 30 9.00 -14.25 8.84
N PRO A 31 8.57 -15.51 8.58
CA PRO A 31 7.33 -15.79 7.87
C PRO A 31 6.10 -15.09 8.47
N GLU A 32 6.01 -15.04 9.80
CA GLU A 32 4.91 -14.38 10.51
C GLU A 32 4.89 -12.87 10.24
N LEU A 33 6.07 -12.25 10.17
CA LEU A 33 6.21 -10.82 9.90
C LEU A 33 5.89 -10.49 8.43
N ALA A 34 6.31 -11.35 7.50
CA ALA A 34 5.96 -11.23 6.08
C ALA A 34 4.45 -11.36 5.83
N LEU A 35 3.77 -12.26 6.56
CA LEU A 35 2.31 -12.39 6.50
C LEU A 35 1.60 -11.13 7.00
N ARG A 36 2.04 -10.56 8.13
CA ARG A 36 1.50 -9.30 8.67
C ARG A 36 1.74 -8.13 7.73
N ALA A 37 2.93 -8.02 7.15
CA ALA A 37 3.27 -6.99 6.17
C ALA A 37 2.35 -7.03 4.94
N VAL A 38 2.11 -8.22 4.40
CA VAL A 38 1.22 -8.38 3.23
C VAL A 38 -0.24 -8.12 3.58
N GLU A 39 -0.67 -8.41 4.81
CA GLU A 39 -2.03 -8.08 5.25
C GLU A 39 -2.24 -6.57 5.39
N GLU A 40 -1.31 -5.83 5.99
CA GLU A 40 -1.38 -4.37 6.04
C GLU A 40 -1.23 -3.72 4.64
N TYR A 41 -0.40 -4.29 3.77
CA TYR A 41 -0.31 -3.87 2.37
C TYR A 41 -1.62 -4.07 1.60
N ARG A 42 -2.34 -5.15 1.88
CA ARG A 42 -3.69 -5.35 1.31
C ARG A 42 -4.64 -4.24 1.75
N LYS A 43 -4.62 -3.84 3.03
CA LYS A 43 -5.44 -2.72 3.53
C LYS A 43 -5.09 -1.41 2.83
N PHE A 44 -3.80 -1.14 2.64
CA PHE A 44 -3.33 0.01 1.86
C PHE A 44 -3.86 0.01 0.43
N LEU A 45 -3.80 -1.11 -0.29
CA LEU A 45 -4.33 -1.24 -1.64
C LEU A 45 -5.85 -1.02 -1.72
N VAL A 46 -6.59 -1.46 -0.70
CA VAL A 46 -8.03 -1.17 -0.61
C VAL A 46 -8.27 0.32 -0.43
N LEU A 47 -7.51 1.02 0.42
CA LEU A 47 -7.63 2.48 0.54
C LEU A 47 -7.32 3.19 -0.78
N CYS A 48 -6.28 2.75 -1.51
CA CYS A 48 -5.99 3.30 -2.84
C CYS A 48 -7.18 3.13 -3.78
N LYS A 49 -7.80 1.95 -3.79
CA LYS A 49 -8.99 1.67 -4.61
C LYS A 49 -10.21 2.53 -4.22
N GLU A 50 -10.44 2.71 -2.92
CA GLU A 50 -11.61 3.43 -2.41
C GLU A 50 -11.44 4.96 -2.45
N LEU A 51 -10.19 5.45 -2.39
CA LEU A 51 -9.83 6.86 -2.31
C LEU A 51 -8.82 7.26 -3.42
N PRO A 52 -9.17 7.09 -4.72
CA PRO A 52 -8.21 7.29 -5.81
C PRO A 52 -7.75 8.75 -6.00
N ALA A 53 -8.44 9.72 -5.40
CA ALA A 53 -8.09 11.14 -5.44
C ALA A 53 -7.34 11.62 -4.18
N THR A 54 -7.05 10.72 -3.24
CA THR A 54 -6.36 11.05 -1.99
C THR A 54 -4.90 10.63 -2.09
N GLU A 55 -4.00 11.57 -1.81
CA GLU A 55 -2.59 11.24 -1.61
C GLU A 55 -2.45 10.46 -0.30
N LEU A 56 -1.86 9.27 -0.40
CA LEU A 56 -1.61 8.37 0.73
C LEU A 56 -0.11 8.16 0.88
N CYS A 57 0.34 8.10 2.13
CA CYS A 57 1.73 7.84 2.52
C CYS A 57 1.83 6.44 3.11
N VAL A 58 2.88 5.72 2.75
CA VAL A 58 3.21 4.40 3.28
C VAL A 58 4.68 4.33 3.67
N ALA A 59 4.97 3.59 4.73
CA ALA A 59 6.31 3.41 5.27
C ALA A 59 6.44 2.01 5.89
N GLY A 60 7.63 1.71 6.42
CA GLY A 60 7.90 0.45 7.10
C GLY A 60 7.74 -0.75 6.17
N LEU A 61 7.31 -1.88 6.73
CA LEU A 61 7.17 -3.13 5.99
C LEU A 61 6.04 -3.13 4.97
N VAL A 62 5.08 -2.21 5.08
CA VAL A 62 4.02 -2.04 4.08
C VAL A 62 4.61 -1.53 2.77
N ASP A 63 5.52 -0.55 2.84
CA ASP A 63 6.20 -0.01 1.66
C ASP A 63 7.11 -1.05 1.01
N VAL A 64 7.76 -1.89 1.83
CA VAL A 64 8.63 -3.00 1.35
C VAL A 64 7.83 -4.07 0.62
N ALA A 65 6.62 -4.36 1.11
CA ALA A 65 5.68 -5.24 0.41
C ALA A 65 5.22 -4.61 -0.91
N TRP A 66 4.98 -3.29 -0.94
CA TRP A 66 4.62 -2.58 -2.16
C TRP A 66 5.76 -2.58 -3.19
N HIS A 67 6.98 -2.24 -2.80
CA HIS A 67 8.19 -2.37 -3.61
C HIS A 67 8.33 -3.78 -4.19
N SER A 68 8.12 -4.80 -3.35
CA SER A 68 8.16 -6.20 -3.77
C SER A 68 7.13 -6.50 -4.85
N HIS A 69 5.93 -5.91 -4.79
CA HIS A 69 4.91 -6.05 -5.83
C HIS A 69 5.33 -5.34 -7.14
N ILE A 70 5.82 -4.09 -7.06
CA ILE A 70 6.26 -3.29 -8.21
C ILE A 70 7.32 -4.01 -9.03
N LEU A 71 8.26 -4.71 -8.38
CA LEU A 71 9.33 -5.46 -9.06
C LEU A 71 8.80 -6.61 -9.95
N HIS A 72 7.56 -7.06 -9.76
CA HIS A 72 6.85 -7.92 -10.71
C HIS A 72 6.06 -7.08 -11.72
N THR A 73 6.76 -6.23 -12.46
CA THR A 73 6.21 -5.11 -13.24
C THR A 73 4.99 -5.46 -14.09
N LYS A 74 5.01 -6.59 -14.82
CA LYS A 74 3.84 -7.05 -15.60
C LYS A 74 2.63 -7.36 -14.71
N ARG A 75 2.82 -8.13 -13.63
CA ARG A 75 1.75 -8.47 -12.67
C ARG A 75 1.23 -7.23 -11.98
N TYR A 76 2.12 -6.30 -11.61
CA TYR A 76 1.76 -5.05 -10.98
C TYR A 76 0.90 -4.17 -11.89
N ALA A 77 1.30 -4.00 -13.16
CA ALA A 77 0.52 -3.25 -14.14
C ALA A 77 -0.85 -3.90 -14.40
N ASP A 78 -0.89 -5.23 -14.57
CA ASP A 78 -2.13 -5.98 -14.76
C ASP A 78 -3.04 -5.88 -13.52
N PHE A 79 -2.48 -5.93 -12.32
CA PHE A 79 -3.21 -5.73 -11.05
C PHE A 79 -3.80 -4.32 -10.97
N CYS A 80 -2.99 -3.30 -11.21
CA CYS A 80 -3.41 -1.91 -11.18
C CYS A 80 -4.59 -1.67 -12.15
N ALA A 81 -4.45 -2.11 -13.41
CA ALA A 81 -5.50 -1.96 -14.42
C ALA A 81 -6.79 -2.71 -14.05
N ARG A 82 -6.68 -3.94 -13.53
CA ARG A 82 -7.85 -4.79 -13.25
C ARG A 82 -8.55 -4.45 -11.94
N GLU A 83 -7.77 -4.17 -10.90
CA GLU A 83 -8.29 -4.10 -9.52
C GLU A 83 -8.46 -2.66 -9.04
N LEU A 84 -7.61 -1.73 -9.48
CA LEU A 84 -7.66 -0.30 -9.10
C LEU A 84 -8.29 0.56 -10.20
N GLY A 85 -8.15 0.18 -11.47
CA GLY A 85 -8.64 0.93 -12.63
C GLY A 85 -7.69 2.05 -13.09
N TYR A 86 -6.53 2.20 -12.45
CA TYR A 86 -5.49 3.16 -12.79
C TYR A 86 -4.12 2.60 -12.35
N PHE A 87 -3.03 3.13 -12.91
CA PHE A 87 -1.70 2.75 -12.48
C PHE A 87 -1.35 3.44 -11.17
N LEU A 88 -1.06 2.67 -10.12
CA LEU A 88 -0.67 3.22 -8.83
C LEU A 88 0.80 3.60 -8.87
N HIS A 89 1.09 4.88 -9.08
CA HIS A 89 2.45 5.40 -9.13
C HIS A 89 3.09 5.43 -7.74
N HIS A 90 4.37 5.07 -7.68
CA HIS A 90 5.18 5.09 -6.46
C HIS A 90 6.14 6.27 -6.52
N SER A 91 6.18 7.06 -5.45
CA SER A 91 6.99 8.27 -5.36
C SER A 91 7.66 8.36 -3.99
N PRO A 92 9.00 8.37 -3.92
CA PRO A 92 9.71 8.60 -2.65
C PRO A 92 9.31 9.96 -2.06
N VAL A 93 9.00 10.00 -0.76
CA VAL A 93 8.69 11.22 -0.02
C VAL A 93 9.99 11.76 0.55
N ALA A 94 10.31 13.01 0.24
CA ALA A 94 11.44 13.70 0.86
C ALA A 94 10.97 14.39 2.15
N GLN A 95 11.82 14.41 3.20
CA GLN A 95 11.48 15.16 4.41
C GLN A 95 11.19 16.63 4.07
N GLY A 96 9.99 17.11 4.44
CA GLY A 96 9.59 18.51 4.27
C GLY A 96 9.01 18.87 2.91
N ASP A 97 8.66 17.90 2.07
CA ASP A 97 8.05 18.13 0.75
C ASP A 97 6.55 18.50 0.80
N GLY A 98 5.94 18.53 1.98
CA GLY A 98 4.54 18.91 2.19
C GLY A 98 3.53 17.79 1.91
N ARG A 99 3.98 16.57 1.62
CA ARG A 99 3.12 15.40 1.42
C ARG A 99 2.50 14.89 2.74
N PRO A 100 1.36 14.18 2.67
CA PRO A 100 0.66 13.67 3.85
C PRO A 100 1.53 12.74 4.68
N SER A 101 1.28 12.75 5.99
CA SER A 101 2.02 11.86 6.90
C SER A 101 1.50 10.44 6.78
N CYS A 102 2.38 9.46 6.88
CA CYS A 102 2.00 8.05 6.99
C CYS A 102 1.12 7.78 8.22
N LEU A 103 1.12 8.67 9.22
CA LEU A 103 0.18 8.63 10.35
C LEU A 103 -1.28 8.86 9.92
N GLU A 104 -1.51 9.74 8.95
CA GLU A 104 -2.86 10.01 8.42
C GLU A 104 -3.37 8.78 7.67
N THR A 105 -2.51 8.14 6.88
CA THR A 105 -2.86 6.89 6.19
C THR A 105 -3.13 5.75 7.18
N MET A 106 -2.33 5.59 8.24
CA MET A 106 -2.62 4.63 9.30
C MET A 106 -3.97 4.89 10.00
N THR A 107 -4.36 6.15 10.14
CA THR A 107 -5.66 6.53 10.71
C THR A 107 -6.79 6.09 9.80
N LEU A 108 -6.69 6.35 8.49
CA LEU A 108 -7.65 5.87 7.50
C LEU A 108 -7.76 4.33 7.49
N VAL A 109 -6.64 3.62 7.64
CA VAL A 109 -6.65 2.15 7.77
C VAL A 109 -7.38 1.72 9.04
N ALA A 110 -7.07 2.32 10.18
CA ALA A 110 -7.72 1.99 11.45
C ALA A 110 -9.23 2.27 11.39
N ASP A 111 -9.65 3.40 10.80
CA ASP A 111 -11.05 3.77 10.65
C ASP A 111 -11.79 2.80 9.72
N ARG A 112 -11.16 2.40 8.61
CA ARG A 112 -11.76 1.52 7.60
C ARG A 112 -11.85 0.05 8.02
N PHE A 113 -10.86 -0.43 8.78
CA PHE A 113 -10.70 -1.85 9.12
C PHE A 113 -10.86 -2.15 10.62
N GLY A 114 -11.07 -1.13 11.45
CA GLY A 114 -11.15 -1.22 12.91
C GLY A 114 -9.80 -1.44 13.62
N THR A 115 -8.71 -1.68 12.86
CA THR A 115 -7.38 -1.91 13.42
C THR A 115 -6.27 -1.67 12.41
N VAL A 116 -5.11 -1.27 12.93
CA VAL A 116 -3.87 -1.10 12.19
C VAL A 116 -2.71 -1.69 13.01
N ASP A 117 -1.88 -2.50 12.36
CA ASP A 117 -0.69 -3.08 12.99
C ASP A 117 0.47 -2.07 12.98
N LYS A 118 0.46 -1.12 13.92
CA LYS A 118 1.41 0.03 13.93
C LYS A 118 2.88 -0.35 13.74
N PRO A 119 3.43 -1.40 14.39
CA PRO A 119 4.81 -1.84 14.14
C PRO A 119 5.14 -2.20 12.68
N ILE A 120 4.16 -2.58 11.87
CA ILE A 120 4.35 -2.90 10.45
C ILE A 120 4.48 -1.64 9.59
N TRP A 121 3.82 -0.55 9.99
CA TRP A 121 3.78 0.72 9.26
C TRP A 121 4.91 1.69 9.64
N GLN A 122 5.60 1.42 10.74
CA GLN A 122 6.73 2.22 11.19
C GLN A 122 8.03 1.70 10.55
N PRO A 123 9.00 2.58 10.23
CA PRO A 123 10.34 2.16 9.86
C PRO A 123 10.90 1.17 10.89
N LEU A 124 11.62 0.16 10.42
CA LEU A 124 12.43 -0.67 11.31
C LEU A 124 13.60 0.21 11.77
N ASP A 125 13.77 0.36 13.09
CA ASP A 125 14.83 1.22 13.66
C ASP A 125 16.22 0.88 13.07
N ASP A 126 17.02 1.91 12.81
CA ASP A 126 18.43 1.91 12.37
C ASP A 126 18.78 1.45 10.93
N ASP A 127 17.81 1.14 10.05
CA ASP A 127 18.09 0.85 8.63
C ASP A 127 17.73 2.03 7.70
N PRO A 128 18.73 2.73 7.13
CA PRO A 128 18.48 3.88 6.25
C PRO A 128 17.72 3.52 4.96
N ASP A 129 17.73 2.25 4.53
CA ASP A 129 16.98 1.81 3.35
C ASP A 129 15.47 1.69 3.63
N TYR A 130 15.06 1.58 4.90
CA TYR A 130 13.66 1.45 5.35
C TYR A 130 13.10 2.71 6.02
N ALA A 131 13.92 3.75 6.16
CA ALA A 131 13.56 5.02 6.78
C ALA A 131 12.76 5.95 5.85
N ALA A 132 12.82 5.72 4.54
CA ALA A 132 12.12 6.55 3.55
C ALA A 132 10.64 6.17 3.49
N ALA A 133 9.77 7.17 3.64
CA ALA A 133 8.36 7.03 3.34
C ALA A 133 8.14 7.20 1.84
N CYS A 134 7.09 6.57 1.32
CA CYS A 134 6.69 6.67 -0.08
C CYS A 134 5.22 7.11 -0.15
N SER A 135 4.86 7.75 -1.26
CA SER A 135 3.49 8.23 -1.48
C SER A 135 2.96 7.75 -2.82
N VAL A 136 1.63 7.72 -2.91
CA VAL A 136 0.94 7.58 -4.18
C VAL A 136 0.80 8.95 -4.83
N ASP A 137 1.31 9.11 -6.04
CA ASP A 137 1.06 10.31 -6.83
C ASP A 137 -0.29 10.18 -7.55
N SER A 138 -1.13 11.19 -7.41
CA SER A 138 -2.50 11.23 -7.96
C SER A 138 -2.58 11.48 -9.47
N GLU A 139 -1.46 11.40 -10.21
CA GLU A 139 -1.45 11.63 -11.65
C GLU A 139 -2.25 10.55 -12.37
N ALA A 140 -3.55 10.77 -12.50
CA ALA A 140 -4.49 10.00 -13.30
C ALA A 140 -4.22 10.12 -14.82
N ASP A 141 -3.11 10.74 -15.25
CA ASP A 141 -2.82 11.03 -16.66
C ASP A 141 -1.88 9.99 -17.28
N CYS A 142 -2.30 8.73 -17.28
CA CYS A 142 -1.85 7.78 -18.30
C CYS A 142 -2.92 7.72 -19.40
N GLY A 143 -3.21 8.87 -20.04
CA GLY A 143 -4.32 8.99 -20.99
C GLY A 143 -4.07 9.86 -22.22
N LYS A 144 -3.15 10.84 -22.19
CA LYS A 144 -2.85 11.65 -23.38
C LYS A 144 -1.79 10.98 -24.23
N ARG A 145 -2.24 10.08 -25.11
CA ARG A 145 -1.48 9.79 -26.35
C ARG A 145 -1.42 11.09 -27.14
N GLU A 146 -0.23 11.67 -27.23
CA GLU A 146 0.05 12.71 -28.21
C GLU A 146 -0.29 12.15 -29.60
N ALA A 147 -1.13 12.90 -30.33
CA ALA A 147 -1.47 12.66 -31.72
C ALA A 147 -0.49 13.41 -32.63
#